data_AF-A0A640QMH8-F1
#
_entry.id   AF-A0A640QMH8-F1
#
_cell.length_a   1.000
_cell.length_b   1.000
_cell.length_c   1.000
_cell.angle_alpha   90.00
_cell.angle_beta   90.00
_cell.angle_gamma   90.00
#
_symmetry.space_group_name_H-M   'P 1'
#
loop_
_entity.id
_entity.type
_entity.pdbx_description
1 polymer ?
#
loop_
_entity_poly.entity_id
_entity_poly.type
_entity_poly.pdbx_seq_one_letter_code
_entity_poly.pdbx_strand_id
1 'polypeptide(L)' 'MRELGEMLDEPFQFVSKIENGQRNLSVHEYVQYCGALDVEANIGIKILFNASKMG' A
#
# COMPACT_ATOMS: atom_id res chain seq x y z
N MET A 1 -0.62 4.51 11.28
CA MET A 1 0.21 5.59 10.70
C MET A 1 1.64 5.56 11.25
N ARG A 2 1.86 5.87 12.53
CA ARG A 2 3.23 5.84 13.12
C ARG A 2 3.82 4.44 13.18
N GLU A 3 3.07 3.49 13.76
CA GLU A 3 3.46 2.08 13.86
C GLU A 3 3.76 1.44 12.50
N LEU A 4 2.91 1.65 11.49
CA LEU A 4 3.16 1.16 10.14
C LEU A 4 4.40 1.83 9.50
N GLY A 5 4.66 3.10 9.81
CA GLY A 5 5.91 3.76 9.40
C GLY A 5 7.12 3.05 10.01
N GLU A 6 7.08 2.74 11.30
CA GLU A 6 8.16 2.00 11.99
C GLU A 6 8.35 0.59 11.39
N MET A 7 7.28 -0.13 11.07
CA MET A 7 7.34 -1.45 10.42
C MET A 7 7.97 -1.39 9.02
N LEU A 8 7.78 -0.26 8.31
CA LEU A 8 8.31 -0.03 6.97
C LEU A 8 9.69 0.64 6.97
N ASP A 9 10.24 0.97 8.15
CA ASP A 9 11.43 1.82 8.30
C ASP A 9 11.30 3.18 7.58
N GLU A 10 10.10 3.76 7.64
CA GLU A 10 9.73 5.00 6.96
C GLU A 10 9.13 6.03 7.94
N PRO A 11 9.28 7.35 7.67
CA PRO A 11 8.63 8.38 8.49
C PRO A 11 7.10 8.25 8.47
N PHE A 12 6.42 8.54 9.58
CA PHE A 12 4.95 8.46 9.62
C PHE A 12 4.25 9.30 8.54
N GLN A 13 4.89 10.38 8.07
CA GLN A 13 4.40 11.25 7.00
C GLN A 13 4.34 10.52 5.65
N PHE A 14 5.18 9.51 5.42
CA PHE A 14 5.09 8.64 4.25
C PHE A 14 3.72 7.95 4.22
N VAL A 15 3.41 7.20 5.28
CA VAL A 15 2.12 6.50 5.46
C VAL A 15 0.95 7.49 5.38
N SER A 16 1.07 8.64 6.05
CA SER A 16 0.04 9.69 6.02
C SER A 16 -0.25 10.20 4.61
N LYS A 17 0.76 10.38 3.75
CA LYS A 17 0.55 10.85 2.38
C LYS A 17 -0.14 9.80 1.51
N ILE A 18 0.16 8.52 1.72
CA ILE A 18 -0.49 7.41 1.00
C ILE A 18 -1.98 7.33 1.37
N GLU A 19 -2.29 7.25 2.66
CA GLU A 19 -3.66 7.08 3.16
C GLU A 19 -4.58 8.28 2.86
N ASN A 20 -4.01 9.48 2.72
CA ASN A 20 -4.75 10.68 2.30
C ASN A 20 -4.80 10.87 0.77
N GLY A 21 -4.29 9.92 -0.02
CA GLY A 21 -4.30 9.99 -1.49
C GLY A 21 -3.39 11.08 -2.07
N GLN A 22 -2.45 11.60 -1.29
CA GLN A 22 -1.52 12.66 -1.71
C GLN A 22 -0.30 12.09 -2.45
N ARG A 23 -0.05 10.78 -2.33
CA ARG A 23 1.04 10.08 -3.00
C ARG A 23 0.58 8.65 -3.32
N ASN A 24 0.97 8.16 -4.49
CA ASN A 24 0.77 6.77 -4.87
C ASN A 24 1.91 5.88 -4.37
N LEU A 25 1.62 4.63 -4.06
CA LEU A 25 2.62 3.59 -3.86
C LEU A 25 3.14 3.10 -5.23
N SER A 26 4.44 2.88 -5.34
CA SER A 26 4.97 1.99 -6.38
C SER A 26 4.56 0.54 -6.10
N VAL A 27 4.70 -0.36 -7.07
CA VAL A 27 4.38 -1.79 -6.88
C VAL A 27 5.21 -2.42 -5.76
N HIS A 28 6.51 -2.07 -5.68
CA HIS A 28 7.39 -2.56 -4.61
C HIS A 28 6.93 -2.09 -3.23
N GLU A 29 6.63 -0.79 -3.10
CA GLU A 29 6.14 -0.22 -1.85
C GLU A 29 4.79 -0.81 -1.46
N TYR A 30 3.89 -1.06 -2.41
CA TYR A 30 2.61 -1.74 -2.16
C TYR A 30 2.81 -3.13 -1.57
N VAL A 31 3.75 -3.92 -2.12
CA VAL A 31 4.07 -5.25 -1.59
C VAL A 31 4.64 -5.16 -0.17
N GLN A 32 5.54 -4.21 0.10
CA GLN A 32 6.06 -3.98 1.46
C GLN A 32 4.97 -3.56 2.43
N TYR A 33 4.07 -2.66 2.01
CA TYR A 33 2.94 -2.18 2.80
C TYR A 33 2.00 -3.33 3.18
N CYS A 34 1.67 -4.19 2.22
CA CYS A 34 0.88 -5.40 2.46
C CYS A 34 1.61 -6.37 3.40
N GLY A 35 2.91 -6.59 3.20
CA GLY A 35 3.71 -7.46 4.07
C GLY A 35 3.78 -6.98 5.52
N ALA A 36 3.94 -5.67 5.74
CA ALA A 36 3.94 -5.07 7.08
C ALA A 36 2.59 -5.23 7.80
N LEU A 37 1.49 -5.34 7.05
CA LEU A 37 0.14 -5.53 7.57
C LEU A 37 -0.30 -7.01 7.64
N ASP A 38 0.59 -7.94 7.30
CA ASP A 38 0.27 -9.37 7.17
C ASP A 38 -0.89 -9.66 6.20
N VAL A 39 -0.91 -8.93 5.08
CA VAL A 39 -1.91 -9.06 4.00
C VAL A 39 -1.25 -9.55 2.72
N GLU A 40 -1.91 -10.46 1.99
CA GLU A 40 -1.40 -10.89 0.69
C GLU A 40 -1.64 -9.83 -0.41
N ALA A 41 -0.56 -9.29 -0.97
CA ALA A 41 -0.60 -8.25 -2.01
C ALA A 41 -1.30 -8.71 -3.31
N ASN A 42 -1.19 -9.99 -3.66
CA ASN A 42 -1.83 -10.60 -4.83
C ASN A 42 -3.37 -10.38 -4.85
N ILE A 43 -4.02 -10.34 -3.68
CA ILE A 43 -5.47 -10.13 -3.56
C ILE A 43 -5.83 -8.75 -4.11
N GLY A 44 -5.14 -7.70 -3.67
CA GLY A 44 -5.43 -6.34 -4.14
C GLY A 44 -5.09 -6.13 -5.61
N ILE A 45 -4.00 -6.73 -6.11
CA ILE A 45 -3.68 -6.71 -7.55
C ILE A 45 -4.79 -7.39 -8.36
N LYS A 46 -5.33 -8.53 -7.89
CA LYS A 46 -6.45 -9.21 -8.56
C LYS A 46 -7.72 -8.36 -8.58
N ILE A 47 -8.01 -7.65 -7.49
CA ILE A 47 -9.14 -6.70 -7.42
C ILE A 47 -8.96 -5.58 -8.44
N LEU A 48 -7.77 -4.96 -8.50
CA LEU A 48 -7.48 -3.88 -9.44
C LEU A 48 -7.53 -4.35 -10.90
N PHE A 49 -7.00 -5.54 -11.19
CA PHE A 49 -7.07 -6.14 -12.51
C PHE A 49 -8.53 -6.34 -12.95
N ASN A 50 -9.37 -6.90 -12.08
CA ASN A 50 -10.80 -7.09 -12.38
C ASN A 50 -11.52 -5.76 -12.58
N ALA A 51 -11.24 -4.76 -11.74
CA ALA A 51 -11.80 -3.41 -11.88
C ALA A 51 -11.42 -2.77 -13.22
N SER A 52 -10.18 -2.96 -13.69
CA SER A 52 -9.72 -2.46 -15.00
C SER A 52 -10.42 -3.09 -16.20
N LYS A 53 -11.03 -4.27 -16.04
CA LYS A 53 -11.77 -4.98 -17.10
C LYS A 53 -13.24 -4.56 -17.20
N MET A 54 -13.73 -3.82 -16.21
CA MET A 54 -15.11 -3.34 -16.14
C MET A 54 -15.32 -1.95 -16.77
N GLY A 55 -14.24 -1.32 -17.24
CA GLY A 55 -14.25 -0.02 -17.93
C GLY A 55 -14.22 -0.13 -19.44
#